data_AF-A0A2S4KHU8-F1
#
_entry.id   AF-A0A2S4KHU8-F1
#
_cell.length_a   1.000
_cell.length_b   1.000
_cell.length_c   1.000
_cell.angle_alpha   90.00
_cell.angle_beta   90.00
_cell.angle_gamma   90.00
#
_symmetry.space_group_name_H-M   'P 1'
#
loop_
_entity.id
_entity.type
_entity.pdbx_description
1 polymer ?
#
loop_
_entity_poly.entity_id
_entity_poly.type
_entity_poly.pdbx_seq_one_letter_code
_entity_poly.pdbx_strand_id
1 'polypeptide(L)'
;MNHAVETAHYPATQAVDQPFEATVREGWGVWITFMREEFLKATFTRRADAQAFAAQHTHGGQRGQVRRMWLLVNETAGEAYALASDGVQPLQGVDLDFRHHQRLQTLRSDVLSRLSDAELQVLGLKRT
;
A
#
# COMPACT_ATOMS: atom_id res chain seq x y z
N MET A 1 14.78 -3.24 17.50
CA MET A 1 13.56 -2.44 17.32
C MET A 1 13.22 -2.47 15.84
N ASN A 2 12.27 -3.31 15.43
CA ASN A 2 11.76 -3.31 14.06
C ASN A 2 10.96 -2.04 13.88
N HIS A 3 11.59 -0.98 13.37
CA HIS A 3 10.82 0.00 12.62
C HIS A 3 10.29 -0.79 11.43
N ALA A 4 9.07 -1.31 11.54
CA ALA A 4 8.34 -1.78 10.38
C ALA A 4 8.29 -0.57 9.46
N VAL A 5 9.19 -0.56 8.47
CA VAL A 5 9.11 0.40 7.38
C VAL A 5 7.71 0.16 6.83
N GLU A 6 6.80 1.11 7.00
CA GLU A 6 5.51 1.05 6.31
C GLU A 6 5.84 0.88 4.82
N THR A 7 5.60 -0.31 4.30
CA THR A 7 5.81 -0.63 2.89
C THR A 7 4.47 -0.48 2.19
N ALA A 8 4.51 -0.32 0.87
CA ALA A 8 3.29 -0.26 0.07
C ALA A 8 2.52 -1.59 0.08
N HIS A 9 3.12 -2.66 0.60
CA HIS A 9 2.60 -4.01 0.43
C HIS A 9 1.55 -4.36 1.47
N TYR A 10 0.49 -5.03 1.02
CA TYR A 10 -0.52 -5.64 1.86
C TYR A 10 -0.89 -7.03 1.33
N PRO A 11 -1.40 -7.94 2.19
CA PRO A 11 -1.87 -9.25 1.73
C PRO A 11 -2.97 -9.09 0.69
N ALA A 12 -2.85 -9.75 -0.46
CA ALA A 12 -3.91 -9.75 -1.47
C ALA A 12 -5.20 -10.34 -0.86
N THR A 13 -6.34 -9.72 -1.12
CA THR A 13 -7.64 -10.25 -0.64
C THR A 13 -8.21 -11.34 -1.57
N GLN A 14 -7.80 -11.32 -2.84
CA GLN A 14 -8.18 -12.33 -3.82
C GLN A 14 -7.49 -13.68 -3.51
N ALA A 15 -8.28 -14.76 -3.50
CA ALA A 15 -7.73 -16.12 -3.43
C ALA A 15 -7.00 -16.51 -4.72
N VAL A 16 -5.98 -17.37 -4.62
CA VAL A 16 -5.08 -17.72 -5.74
C VAL A 16 -5.83 -18.35 -6.93
N ASP A 17 -6.87 -19.12 -6.65
CA ASP A 17 -7.68 -19.87 -7.63
C ASP A 17 -8.93 -19.11 -8.12
N GLN A 18 -9.19 -17.92 -7.59
CA GLN A 18 -10.39 -17.16 -7.91
C GLN A 18 -10.14 -16.26 -9.15
N PRO A 19 -10.89 -16.43 -10.25
CA PRO A 19 -10.74 -15.58 -11.43
C PRO A 19 -11.21 -14.15 -11.13
N PHE A 20 -10.64 -13.17 -11.85
CA PHE A 20 -10.99 -11.76 -11.73
C PHE A 20 -10.76 -11.01 -13.05
N GLU A 21 -11.42 -9.86 -13.20
CA GLU A 21 -11.16 -8.94 -14.32
C GLU A 21 -9.90 -8.14 -14.04
N ALA A 22 -8.96 -8.14 -14.99
CA ALA A 22 -7.65 -7.54 -14.81
C ALA A 22 -7.29 -6.57 -15.93
N THR A 23 -6.67 -5.45 -15.58
CA THR A 23 -6.00 -4.56 -16.54
C THR A 23 -4.53 -4.40 -16.20
N VAL A 24 -3.67 -4.29 -17.21
CA VAL A 24 -2.25 -3.96 -17.01
C VAL A 24 -2.05 -2.47 -17.22
N ARG A 25 -1.43 -1.80 -16.25
CA ARG A 25 -1.20 -0.35 -16.29
C ARG A 25 0.22 0.00 -15.87
N GLU A 26 0.71 1.12 -16.39
CA GLU A 26 1.97 1.71 -15.94
C GLU A 26 1.73 2.50 -14.63
N GLY A 27 2.68 2.42 -13.71
CA GLY A 27 2.69 3.20 -12.46
C GLY A 27 4.11 3.60 -12.04
N TRP A 28 4.19 4.33 -10.93
CA TRP A 28 5.43 4.88 -10.39
C TRP A 28 5.63 4.44 -8.94
N GLY A 29 6.63 3.58 -8.72
CA GLY A 29 7.03 3.14 -7.39
C GLY A 29 8.06 4.07 -6.76
N VAL A 30 7.87 4.39 -5.48
CA VAL A 30 8.85 5.09 -4.64
C VAL A 30 9.65 4.06 -3.85
N TRP A 31 10.89 3.88 -4.25
CA TRP A 31 11.84 2.97 -3.61
C TRP A 31 12.70 3.75 -2.63
N ILE A 32 12.82 3.27 -1.38
CA ILE A 32 13.74 3.83 -0.41
C ILE A 32 14.87 2.84 -0.17
N THR A 33 16.10 3.31 -0.37
CA THR A 33 17.31 2.59 0.02
C THR A 33 17.73 3.02 1.43
N PHE A 34 17.89 2.04 2.33
CA PHE A 34 18.40 2.24 3.68
C PHE A 34 19.31 1.05 4.05
N MET A 35 20.50 1.31 4.59
CA MET A 35 21.45 0.26 5.01
C MET A 35 21.77 -0.80 3.92
N ARG A 36 21.78 -0.37 2.64
CA ARG A 36 21.95 -1.21 1.42
C ARG A 36 20.77 -2.11 1.07
N GLU A 37 19.70 -2.08 1.84
CA GLU A 37 18.43 -2.72 1.50
C GLU A 37 17.52 -1.71 0.80
N GLU A 38 16.70 -2.21 -0.11
CA GLU A 38 15.81 -1.40 -0.92
C GLU A 38 14.37 -1.90 -0.78
N PHE A 39 13.46 -0.97 -0.50
CA PHE A 39 12.07 -1.28 -0.20
C PHE A 39 11.14 -0.41 -1.03
N LEU A 40 10.07 -1.00 -1.57
CA LEU A 40 8.97 -0.26 -2.18
C LEU A 40 8.10 0.34 -1.07
N LYS A 41 8.08 1.67 -0.99
CA LYS A 41 7.37 2.40 0.08
C LYS A 41 5.98 2.87 -0.32
N ALA A 42 5.79 3.25 -1.58
CA ALA A 42 4.51 3.72 -2.09
C ALA A 42 4.44 3.55 -3.61
N THR A 43 3.23 3.45 -4.16
CA THR A 43 2.99 3.36 -5.60
C THR A 43 1.97 4.40 -6.04
N PHE A 44 2.22 5.06 -7.17
CA PHE A 44 1.38 6.14 -7.67
C PHE A 44 1.03 5.98 -9.15
N THR A 45 -0.14 6.47 -9.53
CA THR A 45 -0.53 6.58 -10.95
C THR A 45 0.18 7.73 -11.66
N ARG A 46 0.56 8.80 -10.94
CA ARG A 46 1.26 9.96 -11.49
C ARG A 46 2.68 10.08 -10.95
N ARG A 47 3.63 10.35 -11.86
CA ARG A 47 5.05 10.55 -11.50
C ARG A 47 5.26 11.71 -10.53
N ALA A 48 4.54 12.82 -10.72
CA ALA A 48 4.69 14.02 -9.90
C ALA A 48 4.36 13.74 -8.43
N ASP A 49 3.31 12.95 -8.16
CA ASP A 49 2.93 12.57 -6.80
C ASP A 49 3.99 11.67 -6.16
N ALA A 50 4.51 10.70 -6.91
CA ALA A 50 5.62 9.86 -6.45
C ALA A 50 6.86 10.68 -6.10
N GLN A 51 7.19 11.70 -6.90
CA GLN A 51 8.31 12.60 -6.64
C GLN A 51 8.09 13.46 -5.40
N ALA A 52 6.90 14.03 -5.24
CA ALA A 52 6.54 14.81 -4.06
C ALA A 52 6.60 13.95 -2.79
N PHE A 53 6.05 12.74 -2.84
CA PHE A 53 6.09 11.79 -1.74
C PHE A 53 7.53 11.41 -1.38
N ALA A 54 8.34 11.06 -2.37
CA ALA A 54 9.75 10.72 -2.17
C ALA A 54 10.51 11.86 -1.46
N ALA A 55 10.34 13.10 -1.91
CA ALA A 55 11.01 14.25 -1.30
C ALA A 55 10.63 14.46 0.18
N GLN A 56 9.38 14.19 0.54
CA GLN A 56 8.88 14.30 1.91
C GLN A 56 9.32 13.16 2.82
N HIS A 57 9.65 11.98 2.26
CA HIS A 57 9.86 10.76 3.05
C HIS A 57 11.32 10.28 3.06
N THR A 58 12.23 10.99 2.40
CA THR A 58 13.68 10.71 2.43
C THR A 58 14.37 11.58 3.46
N HIS A 59 14.70 11.01 4.62
CA HIS A 59 15.41 11.70 5.70
C HIS A 59 16.60 10.86 6.18
N GLY A 60 17.64 11.51 6.71
CA GLY A 60 18.71 10.83 7.47
C GLY A 60 19.37 9.62 6.78
N GLY A 61 20.13 9.85 5.70
CA GLY A 61 20.88 8.79 5.02
C GLY A 61 20.04 7.86 4.13
N GLN A 62 18.72 8.02 4.09
CA GLN A 62 17.83 7.34 3.15
C GLN A 62 17.90 7.98 1.76
N ARG A 63 17.92 7.16 0.72
CA ARG A 63 17.84 7.62 -0.68
C ARG A 63 16.54 7.15 -1.30
N GLY A 64 15.68 8.09 -1.70
CA GLY A 64 14.46 7.80 -2.43
C GLY A 64 14.71 7.80 -3.93
N GLN A 65 14.12 6.85 -4.63
CA GLN A 65 14.14 6.75 -6.09
C GLN A 65 12.74 6.49 -6.61
N VAL A 66 12.35 7.29 -7.60
CA VAL A 66 11.09 7.09 -8.32
C VAL A 66 11.39 6.26 -9.56
N ARG A 67 10.77 5.09 -9.67
CA ARG A 67 10.97 4.17 -10.79
C ARG A 67 9.64 3.83 -11.43
N ARG A 68 9.65 3.71 -12.75
CA ARG A 68 8.51 3.18 -13.50
C ARG A 68 8.35 1.68 -13.21
N MET A 69 7.11 1.23 -13.10
CA MET A 69 6.77 -0.18 -12.93
C MET A 69 5.47 -0.55 -13.65
N TRP A 70 5.30 -1.83 -13.94
CA TRP A 70 4.04 -2.37 -14.45
C TRP A 70 3.21 -2.93 -13.29
N LEU A 71 1.93 -2.63 -13.32
CA LEU A 71 0.96 -3.05 -12.34
C LEU A 71 -0.13 -3.88 -13.01
N LEU A 72 -0.50 -4.99 -12.39
CA LEU A 72 -1.74 -5.68 -12.70
C LEU A 72 -2.83 -5.15 -11.75
N VAL A 73 -3.87 -4.55 -12.30
CA VAL A 73 -5.00 -4.02 -11.55
C VAL A 73 -6.12 -5.06 -11.58
N ASN A 74 -6.50 -5.58 -10.42
CA ASN A 74 -7.70 -6.37 -10.23
C ASN A 74 -8.89 -5.42 -10.11
N GLU A 75 -9.64 -5.28 -11.20
CA GLU A 75 -10.80 -4.38 -11.29
C GLU A 75 -11.96 -4.88 -10.41
N THR A 76 -12.04 -6.19 -10.17
CA THR A 76 -13.07 -6.79 -9.32
C THR A 76 -12.89 -6.44 -7.84
N ALA A 77 -11.66 -6.56 -7.32
CA ALA A 77 -11.36 -6.27 -5.91
C ALA A 77 -10.94 -4.81 -5.66
N GLY A 78 -10.57 -4.08 -6.73
CA GLY A 78 -9.99 -2.75 -6.65
C GLY A 78 -8.55 -2.77 -6.10
N GLU A 79 -7.80 -3.84 -6.38
CA GLU A 79 -6.43 -4.02 -5.91
C GLU A 79 -5.41 -3.84 -7.04
N ALA A 80 -4.19 -3.45 -6.71
CA ALA A 80 -3.08 -3.42 -7.66
C ALA A 80 -1.99 -4.39 -7.18
N TYR A 81 -1.35 -5.07 -8.11
CA TYR A 81 -0.22 -5.97 -7.85
C TYR A 81 0.99 -5.51 -8.65
N ALA A 82 2.14 -5.38 -7.99
CA ALA A 82 3.39 -5.09 -8.68
C ALA A 82 3.83 -6.32 -9.49
N LEU A 83 4.06 -6.14 -10.79
CA LEU A 83 4.65 -7.19 -11.61
C LEU A 83 6.16 -7.21 -11.35
N ALA A 84 6.60 -8.10 -10.45
CA ALA A 84 8.02 -8.37 -10.22
C ALA A 84 8.59 -9.13 -11.42
N SER A 85 9.81 -8.79 -11.83
CA SER A 85 10.49 -9.39 -12.98
C SER A 85 11.00 -10.82 -12.74
N ASP A 86 10.97 -11.32 -11.49
CA ASP A 86 11.63 -12.57 -11.11
C ASP A 86 10.68 -13.71 -10.69
N GLY A 87 9.38 -13.46 -10.50
CA GLY A 87 8.38 -14.51 -10.26
C GLY A 87 8.52 -15.30 -8.95
N VAL A 88 9.41 -14.88 -8.04
CA VAL A 88 9.70 -15.59 -6.77
C VAL A 88 8.86 -15.05 -5.60
N GLN A 89 8.35 -13.82 -5.69
CA GLN A 89 7.57 -13.23 -4.59
C GLN A 89 6.11 -13.69 -4.59
N PRO A 90 5.53 -13.98 -3.40
CA PRO A 90 4.09 -14.19 -3.27
C PRO A 90 3.32 -13.01 -3.87
N LEU A 91 2.12 -13.26 -4.40
CA LEU A 91 1.25 -12.18 -4.87
C LEU A 91 0.93 -11.24 -3.68
N GLN A 92 1.44 -10.02 -3.74
CA GLN A 92 1.19 -8.99 -2.74
C GLN A 92 0.50 -7.80 -3.41
N GLY A 93 -0.55 -7.30 -2.75
CA GLY A 93 -1.16 -6.02 -3.10
C GLY A 93 -0.17 -4.89 -2.89
N VAL A 94 -0.18 -3.89 -3.77
CA VAL A 94 0.52 -2.62 -3.58
C VAL A 94 -0.50 -1.51 -3.42
N ASP A 95 -0.33 -0.68 -2.41
CA ASP A 95 -1.23 0.44 -2.15
C ASP A 95 -0.98 1.53 -3.19
N LEU A 96 -1.84 1.54 -4.20
CA LEU A 96 -1.81 2.50 -5.31
C LEU A 96 -2.59 3.75 -4.90
N ASP A 97 -1.89 4.89 -4.90
CA ASP A 97 -2.43 6.19 -4.50
C ASP A 97 -3.08 6.20 -3.09
N PHE A 98 -2.62 5.33 -2.17
CA PHE A 98 -3.17 5.15 -0.82
C PHE A 98 -4.64 4.72 -0.75
N ARG A 99 -5.19 4.15 -1.82
CA ARG A 99 -6.60 3.73 -1.88
C ARG A 99 -6.93 2.64 -0.88
N HIS A 100 -6.03 1.68 -0.67
CA HIS A 100 -6.24 0.62 0.30
C HIS A 100 -6.25 1.19 1.72
N HIS A 101 -5.26 2.03 2.06
CA HIS A 101 -5.23 2.71 3.34
C HIS A 101 -6.48 3.56 3.59
N GLN A 102 -6.92 4.36 2.60
CA GLN A 102 -8.14 5.16 2.70
C GLN A 102 -9.37 4.29 2.95
N ARG A 103 -9.54 3.19 2.22
CA ARG A 103 -10.64 2.24 2.41
C ARG A 103 -10.65 1.66 3.83
N LEU A 104 -9.48 1.28 4.37
CA LEU A 104 -9.37 0.77 5.74
C LEU A 104 -9.74 1.84 6.78
N GLN A 105 -9.33 3.10 6.59
CA GLN A 105 -9.72 4.18 7.49
C GLN A 105 -11.23 4.44 7.46
N THR A 106 -11.86 4.41 6.28
CA THR A 106 -13.32 4.52 6.14
C THR A 106 -14.02 3.38 6.86
N LEU A 107 -13.62 2.13 6.61
CA LEU A 107 -14.21 0.95 7.27
C LEU A 107 -14.04 1.01 8.79
N ARG A 108 -12.87 1.44 9.27
CA ARG A 108 -12.61 1.63 10.69
C ARG A 108 -13.55 2.69 11.27
N SER A 109 -13.70 3.84 10.62
CA SER A 109 -14.61 4.91 11.06
C SER A 109 -16.06 4.43 11.11
N ASP A 110 -16.51 3.71 10.09
CA ASP A 110 -17.85 3.13 10.00
C ASP A 110 -18.13 2.12 11.12
N VAL A 111 -17.16 1.27 11.46
CA VAL A 111 -17.30 0.33 12.58
C VAL A 111 -17.33 1.08 13.91
N LEU A 112 -16.41 2.01 14.15
CA LEU A 112 -16.33 2.79 15.39
C LEU A 112 -17.57 3.66 15.64
N SER A 113 -18.25 4.12 14.58
CA SER A 113 -19.48 4.91 14.69
C SER A 113 -20.70 4.07 15.10
N ARG A 114 -20.67 2.75 14.89
CA ARG A 114 -21.77 1.82 15.25
C ARG A 114 -21.66 1.26 16.66
N LEU A 115 -20.47 1.26 17.25
CA LEU A 115 -20.25 0.81 18.63
C LEU A 115 -20.73 1.87 19.61
N SER A 116 -21.29 1.49 20.74
CA SER A 116 -21.62 2.37 21.87
C SER A 116 -20.37 2.81 22.65
N ASP A 117 -20.49 3.85 23.48
CA ASP A 117 -19.38 4.32 24.32
C ASP A 117 -18.89 3.25 25.30
N ALA A 118 -19.82 2.45 25.84
CA ALA A 118 -19.49 1.34 26.73
C ALA A 118 -18.70 0.25 26.00
N GLU A 119 -19.10 -0.12 24.77
CA GLU A 119 -18.39 -1.10 23.95
C GLU A 119 -17.00 -0.60 23.55
N LEU A 120 -16.88 0.67 23.16
CA LEU A 120 -15.59 1.30 22.86
C LEU A 120 -14.66 1.29 24.07
N GLN A 121 -15.18 1.63 25.26
CA GLN A 121 -14.42 1.62 26.50
C GLN A 121 -13.93 0.21 26.86
N VAL A 122 -14.78 -0.81 26.73
CA VAL A 122 -14.41 -2.22 26.97
C VAL A 122 -13.34 -2.69 25.99
N LEU A 123 -13.41 -2.26 24.74
CA LEU A 123 -12.43 -2.60 23.71
C LEU A 123 -11.15 -1.75 23.75
N GLY A 124 -11.06 -0.75 24.64
CA GLY A 124 -9.94 0.19 24.69
C GLY A 124 -9.81 1.07 23.44
N LEU A 125 -10.89 1.24 22.69
CA LEU A 125 -10.94 2.02 21.46
C LEU A 125 -11.50 3.43 21.71
N LYS A 126 -11.12 4.37 20.86
CA LYS A 126 -11.67 5.73 20.85
C LYS A 126 -12.22 6.05 19.46
N ARG A 127 -13.34 6.77 19.41
CA ARG A 127 -13.73 7.53 18.22
C ARG A 127 -12.74 8.68 18.12
N THR A 128 -11.71 8.50 17.30
CA THR A 128 -10.75 9.55 16.96
C THR A 128 -11.46 10.71 16.29
#